data_AF-A0A4Q1FFW6-F1
#
_entry.id   AF-A0A4Q1FFW6-F1
#
_cell.length_a   1.000
_cell.length_b   1.000
_cell.length_c   1.000
_cell.angle_alpha   90.00
_cell.angle_beta   90.00
_cell.angle_gamma   90.00
#
_symmetry.space_group_name_H-M   'P 1'
#
loop_
_entity.id
_entity.type
_entity.pdbx_description
1 polymer ?
#
loop_
_entity_poly.entity_id
_entity_poly.type
_entity_poly.pdbx_seq_one_letter_code
_entity_poly.pdbx_strand_id
1 'polypeptide(L)'
;MKAIDKYLFQALDNYPYSLEETIESLDYAFSYDAKNTMVLCLYGRIQAEQLMNYEDAKSYFQEALAINIYAFEVYPHYLQTLILNEDFEEAQKLIDFALTIKGINKSDIYVKKAILFEAQKEFEKALKEIKNAKLCTLQFAFDSDISEVEKRIQGKIDLLKKKRKSKKNSKEKSK
;
A
#
# COMPACT_ATOMS: atom_id res chain seq x y z
N MET A 1 17.40 18.37 18.25
CA MET A 1 16.16 18.21 17.47
C MET A 1 16.07 19.40 16.55
N LYS A 2 16.07 19.20 15.22
CA LYS A 2 15.88 20.29 14.27
C LYS A 2 14.44 20.80 14.38
N ALA A 3 14.17 22.04 13.96
CA ALA A 3 12.82 22.61 14.00
C ALA A 3 11.82 21.73 13.22
N ILE A 4 12.24 21.20 12.07
CA ILE A 4 11.44 20.24 11.28
C ILE A 4 11.08 18.96 12.06
N ASP A 5 12.02 18.39 12.82
CA ASP A 5 11.78 17.13 13.53
C ASP A 5 10.62 17.26 14.53
N LYS A 6 10.51 18.42 15.20
CA LYS A 6 9.41 18.69 16.13
C LYS A 6 8.06 18.62 15.41
N TYR A 7 7.89 19.41 14.35
CA TYR A 7 6.62 19.52 13.65
C TYR A 7 6.26 18.25 12.88
N LEU A 8 7.24 17.58 12.29
CA LEU A 8 7.04 16.28 11.65
C LEU A 8 6.54 15.24 12.65
N PHE A 9 7.12 15.17 13.85
CA PHE A 9 6.66 14.20 14.86
C PHE A 9 5.26 14.54 15.38
N GLN A 10 4.94 15.81 15.59
CA GLN A 10 3.58 16.22 15.94
C GLN A 10 2.56 15.81 14.86
N ALA A 11 2.89 16.01 13.59
CA ALA A 11 2.04 15.58 12.48
C ALA A 11 1.86 14.05 12.46
N LEU A 12 2.93 13.28 12.70
CA LEU A 12 2.88 11.82 12.72
C LEU A 12 2.10 11.28 13.93
N ASP A 13 2.25 11.88 15.11
CA ASP A 13 1.54 11.47 16.33
C ASP A 13 0.03 11.75 16.22
N ASN A 14 -0.34 12.85 15.55
CA ASN A 14 -1.74 13.23 15.34
C ASN A 14 -2.43 12.44 14.22
N TYR A 15 -1.68 11.95 13.23
CA TYR A 15 -2.24 11.22 12.11
C TYR A 15 -2.56 9.75 12.47
N PRO A 16 -3.73 9.20 12.11
CA PRO A 16 -4.82 9.80 11.34
C PRO A 16 -5.98 10.36 12.20
N TYR A 17 -5.78 10.56 13.50
CA TYR A 17 -6.85 10.84 14.45
C TYR A 17 -7.31 12.30 14.47
N SER A 18 -6.39 13.26 14.31
CA SER A 18 -6.69 14.70 14.25
C SER A 18 -6.17 15.29 12.95
N LEU A 19 -7.03 15.40 11.92
CA LEU A 19 -6.63 15.86 10.60
C LEU A 19 -6.20 17.33 10.61
N GLU A 20 -6.91 18.19 11.34
CA GLU A 20 -6.59 19.62 11.46
C GLU A 20 -5.20 19.83 12.05
N GLU A 21 -4.93 19.23 13.22
CA GLU A 21 -3.62 19.36 13.87
C GLU A 21 -2.49 18.68 13.07
N THR A 22 -2.82 17.61 12.34
CA THR A 22 -1.87 16.99 11.41
C THR A 22 -1.48 17.98 10.33
N ILE A 23 -2.46 18.60 9.64
CA ILE A 23 -2.20 19.53 8.54
C ILE A 23 -1.44 20.75 9.04
N GLU A 24 -1.85 21.36 10.16
CA GLU A 24 -1.16 22.52 10.72
C GLU A 24 0.32 22.20 11.00
N SER A 25 0.58 21.09 11.71
CA SER A 25 1.95 20.68 12.03
C SER A 25 2.74 20.32 10.78
N LEU A 26 2.09 19.69 9.80
CA LEU A 26 2.72 19.28 8.55
C LEU A 26 3.09 20.48 7.67
N ASP A 27 2.23 21.50 7.60
CA ASP A 27 2.49 22.76 6.89
C ASP A 27 3.70 23.49 7.50
N TYR A 28 3.81 23.50 8.84
CA TYR A 28 5.02 24.01 9.48
C TYR A 28 6.25 23.20 9.08
N ALA A 29 6.20 21.86 9.15
CA ALA A 29 7.32 20.99 8.75
C ALA A 29 7.74 21.23 7.29
N PHE A 30 6.77 21.36 6.38
CA PHE A 30 6.99 21.64 4.96
C PHE A 30 7.65 23.00 4.73
N SER A 31 7.24 24.03 5.49
CA SER A 31 7.85 25.36 5.38
C SER A 31 9.35 25.38 5.74
N TYR A 32 9.81 24.44 6.58
CA TYR A 32 11.23 24.30 6.93
C TYR A 32 12.02 23.48 5.90
N ASP A 33 11.43 22.43 5.33
CA ASP A 33 12.06 21.63 4.28
C ASP A 33 11.00 20.94 3.40
N ALA A 34 10.69 21.58 2.28
CA ALA A 34 9.75 21.06 1.28
C ALA A 34 10.25 19.79 0.59
N LYS A 35 11.55 19.45 0.71
CA LYS A 35 12.13 18.24 0.10
C LYS A 35 12.23 17.08 1.09
N ASN A 36 11.69 17.22 2.29
CA ASN A 36 11.69 16.13 3.25
C ASN A 36 10.73 15.01 2.79
N THR A 37 11.28 13.81 2.55
CA THR A 37 10.50 12.69 2.00
C THR A 37 9.40 12.20 2.93
N MET A 38 9.58 12.29 4.25
CA MET A 38 8.55 11.92 5.21
C MET A 38 7.38 12.91 5.22
N VAL A 39 7.68 14.21 5.05
CA VAL A 39 6.66 15.27 4.92
C VAL A 39 5.83 15.03 3.64
N LEU A 40 6.49 14.87 2.50
CA LEU A 40 5.85 14.57 1.22
C LEU A 40 5.04 13.26 1.29
N CYS A 41 5.60 12.23 1.92
CA CYS A 41 4.90 10.97 2.14
C CYS A 41 3.61 11.17 2.96
N LEU A 42 3.63 12.00 4.01
CA LEU A 42 2.45 12.23 4.84
C LEU A 42 1.38 13.03 4.09
N TYR A 43 1.76 14.03 3.27
CA TYR A 43 0.80 14.70 2.37
C TYR A 43 0.18 13.72 1.37
N GLY A 44 1.00 12.87 0.75
CA GLY A 44 0.50 11.85 -0.18
C GLY A 44 -0.50 10.90 0.50
N ARG A 45 -0.22 10.50 1.75
CA ARG A 45 -1.16 9.69 2.55
C ARG A 45 -2.44 10.43 2.86
N ILE A 46 -2.40 11.70 3.27
CA ILE A 46 -3.62 12.49 3.52
C ILE A 46 -4.49 12.55 2.26
N GLN A 47 -3.89 12.85 1.11
CA GLN A 47 -4.60 12.91 -0.17
C GLN A 47 -5.26 11.56 -0.51
N ALA A 48 -4.53 10.44 -0.41
CA ALA A 48 -5.05 9.12 -0.77
C ALA A 48 -6.04 8.54 0.26
N GLU A 49 -5.69 8.62 1.55
CA GLU A 49 -6.38 7.90 2.63
C GLU A 49 -7.57 8.70 3.19
N GLN A 50 -7.48 10.04 3.23
CA GLN A 50 -8.53 10.90 3.80
C GLN A 50 -9.40 11.56 2.74
N LEU A 51 -8.79 12.00 1.63
CA LEU A 51 -9.47 12.78 0.60
C LEU A 51 -9.84 11.96 -0.64
N MET A 52 -9.37 10.72 -0.75
CA MET A 52 -9.52 9.86 -1.93
C MET A 52 -9.03 10.53 -3.23
N ASN A 53 -8.11 11.49 -3.11
CA ASN A 53 -7.52 12.23 -4.21
C ASN A 53 -6.23 11.55 -4.65
N TYR A 54 -6.38 10.51 -5.46
CA TYR A 54 -5.27 9.63 -5.81
C TYR A 54 -4.25 10.30 -6.74
N GLU A 55 -4.64 11.21 -7.62
CA GLU A 55 -3.70 11.88 -8.55
C GLU A 55 -2.77 12.87 -7.81
N ASP A 56 -3.30 13.65 -6.88
CA ASP A 56 -2.44 14.52 -6.05
C ASP A 56 -1.56 13.69 -5.12
N ALA A 57 -2.09 12.58 -4.57
CA ALA A 57 -1.30 11.66 -3.76
C ALA A 57 -0.11 11.08 -4.54
N LYS A 58 -0.34 10.63 -5.78
CA LYS A 58 0.70 10.12 -6.69
C LYS A 58 1.79 11.16 -6.89
N SER A 59 1.42 12.42 -7.12
CA SER A 59 2.37 13.51 -7.31
C SER A 59 3.32 13.68 -6.12
N TYR A 60 2.79 13.70 -4.89
CA TYR A 60 3.61 13.77 -3.67
C TYR A 60 4.54 12.57 -3.50
N PHE A 61 4.07 11.35 -3.75
CA PHE A 61 4.90 10.16 -3.64
C PHE A 61 5.99 10.10 -4.71
N GLN A 62 5.67 10.49 -5.94
CA GLN A 62 6.65 10.59 -7.03
C GLN A 62 7.72 11.63 -6.71
N GLU A 63 7.34 12.79 -6.19
CA GLU A 63 8.29 13.82 -5.76
C GLU A 63 9.24 13.30 -4.67
N ALA A 64 8.69 12.62 -3.65
CA ALA A 64 9.50 12.02 -2.58
C ALA A 64 10.53 11.00 -3.11
N LEU A 65 10.12 10.12 -4.03
CA LEU A 65 11.02 9.13 -4.63
C LEU A 65 12.02 9.74 -5.62
N ALA A 66 11.66 10.84 -6.29
CA ALA A 66 12.59 11.59 -7.14
C ALA A 66 13.70 12.26 -6.31
N ILE A 67 13.38 12.69 -5.08
CA ILE A 67 14.35 13.23 -4.13
C ILE A 67 15.25 12.12 -3.58
N ASN A 68 14.66 11.00 -3.14
CA ASN A 68 15.42 9.89 -2.59
C ASN A 68 14.74 8.55 -2.87
N ILE A 69 15.33 7.75 -3.75
CA ILE A 69 14.88 6.39 -4.05
C ILE A 69 14.97 5.43 -2.85
N TYR A 70 15.70 5.80 -1.79
CA TYR A 70 15.78 5.05 -0.53
C TYR A 70 14.80 5.56 0.53
N ALA A 71 13.80 6.38 0.16
CA ALA A 71 12.67 6.74 1.01
C ALA A 71 11.72 5.54 1.16
N PHE A 72 12.15 4.54 1.93
CA PHE A 72 11.45 3.27 2.10
C PHE A 72 10.03 3.43 2.64
N GLU A 73 9.78 4.47 3.43
CA GLU A 73 8.48 4.83 3.97
C GLU A 73 7.44 5.10 2.89
N VAL A 74 7.84 5.52 1.68
CA VAL A 74 6.92 5.90 0.61
C VAL A 74 6.30 4.69 -0.09
N TYR A 75 7.08 3.65 -0.32
CA TYR A 75 6.71 2.52 -1.18
C TYR A 75 5.39 1.84 -0.78
N PRO A 76 5.13 1.50 0.49
CA PRO A 76 3.91 0.80 0.86
C PRO A 76 2.65 1.64 0.61
N HIS A 77 2.72 2.94 0.85
CA HIS A 77 1.60 3.86 0.66
C HIS A 77 1.38 4.16 -0.82
N TYR A 78 2.44 4.46 -1.56
CA TYR A 78 2.32 4.74 -2.99
C TYR A 78 1.79 3.52 -3.76
N LEU A 79 2.31 2.32 -3.48
CA LEU A 79 1.79 1.08 -4.08
C LEU A 79 0.31 0.86 -3.74
N GLN A 80 -0.10 1.14 -2.51
CA GLN A 80 -1.50 1.04 -2.12
C GLN A 80 -2.37 2.01 -2.91
N THR A 81 -1.93 3.27 -3.06
CA THR A 81 -2.61 4.31 -3.83
C THR A 81 -2.79 3.89 -5.28
N LEU A 82 -1.72 3.43 -5.95
CA LEU A 82 -1.79 2.96 -7.34
C LEU A 82 -2.79 1.80 -7.50
N ILE A 83 -2.77 0.82 -6.58
CA ILE A 83 -3.69 -0.32 -6.66
C ILE A 83 -5.15 0.12 -6.44
N LEU A 84 -5.40 1.05 -5.51
CA LEU A 84 -6.75 1.56 -5.25
C LEU A 84 -7.29 2.43 -6.39
N ASN A 85 -6.40 3.17 -7.07
CA ASN A 85 -6.73 3.95 -8.26
C ASN A 85 -6.82 3.10 -9.54
N GLU A 86 -6.63 1.78 -9.44
CA GLU A 86 -6.59 0.83 -10.56
C GLU A 86 -5.44 1.06 -11.57
N ASP A 87 -4.40 1.80 -11.18
CA ASP A 87 -3.16 2.03 -11.95
C ASP A 87 -2.23 0.81 -11.92
N PHE A 88 -2.73 -0.34 -12.36
CA PHE A 88 -2.08 -1.64 -12.16
C PHE A 88 -0.73 -1.78 -12.88
N GLU A 89 -0.57 -1.19 -14.06
CA GLU A 89 0.69 -1.24 -14.80
C GLU A 89 1.80 -0.44 -14.09
N GLU A 90 1.45 0.73 -13.56
CA GLU A 90 2.38 1.57 -12.80
C GLU A 90 2.75 0.89 -11.48
N ALA A 91 1.76 0.33 -10.77
CA ALA A 91 1.99 -0.46 -9.56
C ALA A 91 2.96 -1.63 -9.81
N GLN A 92 2.78 -2.37 -10.92
CA GLN A 92 3.65 -3.49 -11.27
C GLN A 92 5.10 -3.02 -11.52
N LYS A 93 5.28 -1.93 -12.28
CA LYS A 93 6.61 -1.35 -12.53
C LYS A 93 7.29 -0.91 -11.23
N LEU A 94 6.55 -0.25 -10.35
CA LEU A 94 7.08 0.20 -9.06
C LEU A 94 7.45 -0.98 -8.15
N ILE A 95 6.65 -2.05 -8.13
CA ILE A 95 6.97 -3.29 -7.40
C ILE A 95 8.28 -3.91 -7.91
N ASP A 96 8.39 -4.05 -9.23
CA ASP A 96 9.57 -4.68 -9.83
C ASP A 96 10.83 -3.85 -9.55
N PHE A 97 10.74 -2.52 -9.60
CA PHE A 97 11.82 -1.62 -9.17
C PHE A 97 12.13 -1.77 -7.68
N ALA A 98 11.11 -1.69 -6.81
CA ALA A 98 11.28 -1.75 -5.36
C ALA A 98 12.01 -3.02 -4.93
N LEU A 99 11.70 -4.18 -5.52
CA LEU A 99 12.37 -5.45 -5.21
C LEU A 99 13.87 -5.47 -5.53
N THR A 100 14.36 -4.57 -6.38
CA THR A 100 15.80 -4.40 -6.68
C THR A 100 16.54 -3.57 -5.63
N ILE A 101 15.82 -2.79 -4.82
CA ILE A 101 16.42 -1.83 -3.88
C ILE A 101 16.97 -2.56 -2.66
N LYS A 102 18.23 -2.28 -2.33
CA LYS A 102 18.87 -2.83 -1.13
C LYS A 102 18.27 -2.21 0.12
N GLY A 103 17.88 -3.06 1.08
CA GLY A 103 17.35 -2.62 2.39
C GLY A 103 15.83 -2.44 2.43
N ILE A 104 15.14 -2.50 1.29
CA ILE A 104 13.68 -2.48 1.26
C ILE A 104 13.11 -3.68 2.02
N ASN A 105 11.97 -3.49 2.67
CA ASN A 105 11.20 -4.60 3.23
C ASN A 105 10.55 -5.41 2.11
N LYS A 106 11.27 -6.41 1.58
CA LYS A 106 10.78 -7.28 0.50
C LYS A 106 9.49 -8.01 0.85
N SER A 107 9.31 -8.38 2.11
CA SER A 107 8.08 -9.03 2.58
C SER A 107 6.86 -8.16 2.28
N ASP A 108 6.92 -6.87 2.64
CA ASP A 108 5.83 -5.93 2.41
C ASP A 108 5.60 -5.66 0.92
N ILE A 109 6.66 -5.53 0.12
CA ILE A 109 6.53 -5.40 -1.35
C ILE A 109 5.83 -6.62 -1.98
N TYR A 110 6.15 -7.85 -1.52
CA TYR A 110 5.43 -9.05 -1.98
C TYR A 110 3.97 -9.07 -1.54
N VAL A 111 3.64 -8.55 -0.35
CA VAL A 111 2.24 -8.37 0.07
C VAL A 111 1.52 -7.41 -0.87
N LYS A 112 2.12 -6.27 -1.22
CA LYS A 112 1.53 -5.35 -2.21
C LYS A 112 1.35 -6.00 -3.58
N LYS A 113 2.29 -6.84 -4.02
CA LYS A 113 2.16 -7.63 -5.27
C LYS A 113 1.01 -8.64 -5.19
N ALA A 114 0.83 -9.29 -4.04
CA ALA A 114 -0.33 -10.16 -3.83
C ALA A 114 -1.65 -9.38 -3.91
N ILE A 115 -1.72 -8.18 -3.31
CA ILE A 115 -2.89 -7.31 -3.35
C ILE A 115 -3.18 -6.80 -4.77
N LEU A 116 -2.15 -6.49 -5.56
CA LEU A 116 -2.28 -6.16 -6.99
C LEU A 116 -2.97 -7.31 -7.76
N PHE A 117 -2.45 -8.53 -7.64
CA PHE A 117 -3.07 -9.70 -8.27
C PHE A 117 -4.47 -9.99 -7.71
N GLU A 118 -4.71 -9.74 -6.43
CA GLU A 118 -6.04 -9.83 -5.82
C GLU A 118 -7.03 -8.85 -6.47
N ALA A 119 -6.63 -7.60 -6.72
CA ALA A 119 -7.44 -6.59 -7.40
C ALA A 119 -7.77 -7.01 -8.85
N GLN A 120 -6.80 -7.60 -9.54
CA GLN A 120 -6.95 -8.17 -10.88
C GLN A 120 -7.72 -9.51 -10.91
N LYS A 121 -8.13 -10.04 -9.75
CA LYS A 121 -8.81 -11.34 -9.56
C LYS A 121 -7.94 -12.54 -9.96
N GLU A 122 -6.63 -12.37 -10.02
CA GLU A 122 -5.63 -13.40 -10.29
C GLU A 122 -5.21 -14.12 -9.00
N PHE A 123 -6.17 -14.71 -8.29
CA PHE A 123 -5.98 -15.18 -6.92
C PHE A 123 -4.89 -16.26 -6.75
N GLU A 124 -4.67 -17.10 -7.77
CA GLU A 124 -3.59 -18.09 -7.72
C GLU A 124 -2.20 -17.44 -7.75
N LYS A 125 -2.03 -16.36 -8.52
CA LYS A 125 -0.79 -15.57 -8.50
C LYS A 125 -0.66 -14.84 -7.17
N ALA A 126 -1.75 -14.26 -6.68
CA ALA A 126 -1.77 -13.59 -5.38
C ALA A 126 -1.28 -14.51 -4.24
N LEU A 127 -1.78 -15.76 -4.17
CA LEU A 127 -1.32 -16.73 -3.16
C LEU A 127 0.15 -17.16 -3.33
N LYS A 128 0.70 -17.13 -4.56
CA LYS A 128 2.15 -17.36 -4.77
C LYS A 128 2.97 -16.22 -4.17
N GLU A 129 2.56 -14.98 -4.38
CA GLU A 129 3.26 -13.83 -3.81
C GLU A 129 3.14 -13.76 -2.29
N ILE A 130 2.02 -14.20 -1.70
CA ILE A 130 1.92 -14.40 -0.24
C ILE A 130 2.98 -15.37 0.28
N LYS A 131 3.25 -16.47 -0.44
CA LYS A 131 4.32 -17.39 -0.05
C LYS A 131 5.69 -16.71 -0.11
N ASN A 132 5.94 -15.93 -1.17
CA ASN A 132 7.18 -15.16 -1.29
C ASN A 132 7.34 -14.15 -0.14
N ALA A 133 6.24 -13.49 0.26
CA ALA A 133 6.23 -12.59 1.40
C ALA A 133 6.66 -13.30 2.68
N LYS A 134 6.02 -14.44 3.02
CA LYS A 134 6.36 -15.24 4.21
C LYS A 134 7.82 -15.71 4.24
N LEU A 135 8.37 -16.07 3.09
CA LEU A 135 9.79 -16.49 2.98
C LEU A 135 10.77 -15.33 3.19
N CYS A 136 10.33 -14.10 2.93
CA CYS A 136 11.14 -12.88 3.10
C CYS A 136 10.91 -12.19 4.45
N THR A 137 9.93 -12.62 5.24
CA THR A 137 9.63 -12.01 6.54
C THR A 137 10.74 -12.32 7.54
N LEU A 138 11.35 -11.27 8.09
CA LEU A 138 12.40 -11.37 9.11
C LEU A 138 11.95 -10.87 10.49
N GLN A 139 10.74 -10.30 10.58
CA GLN A 139 10.21 -9.62 11.77
C GLN A 139 8.82 -10.17 12.11
N PHE A 140 8.63 -10.55 13.37
CA PHE A 140 7.40 -11.21 13.85
C PHE A 140 6.13 -10.38 13.62
N ALA A 141 6.22 -9.05 13.76
CA ALA A 141 5.07 -8.15 13.62
C ALA A 141 4.42 -8.16 12.22
N PHE A 142 5.13 -8.63 11.19
CA PHE A 142 4.62 -8.63 9.81
C PHE A 142 3.86 -9.92 9.44
N ASP A 143 3.91 -10.96 10.28
CA ASP A 143 3.29 -12.26 9.94
C ASP A 143 1.76 -12.23 10.05
N SER A 144 1.21 -11.36 10.92
CA SER A 144 -0.23 -11.16 11.06
C SER A 144 -0.86 -10.58 9.79
N ASP A 145 -0.24 -9.56 9.21
CA ASP A 145 -0.78 -8.86 8.04
C ASP A 145 -0.79 -9.77 6.81
N ILE A 146 0.29 -10.53 6.60
CA ILE A 146 0.39 -11.51 5.52
C ILE A 146 -0.72 -12.56 5.65
N SER A 147 -0.96 -13.04 6.87
CA SER A 147 -1.99 -14.05 7.16
C SER A 147 -3.40 -13.53 6.93
N GLU A 148 -3.70 -12.27 7.26
CA GLU A 148 -5.01 -11.66 7.00
C GLU A 148 -5.27 -11.44 5.51
N VAL A 149 -4.24 -11.00 4.75
CA VAL A 149 -4.35 -10.90 3.28
C VAL A 149 -4.58 -12.29 2.66
N GLU A 150 -3.86 -13.31 3.12
CA GLU A 150 -4.06 -14.70 2.67
C GLU A 150 -5.50 -15.19 2.91
N LYS A 151 -6.01 -15.00 4.13
CA LYS A 151 -7.39 -15.37 4.49
C LYS A 151 -8.41 -14.65 3.61
N ARG A 152 -8.20 -13.35 3.36
CA ARG A 152 -9.07 -12.55 2.49
C ARG A 152 -9.10 -13.10 1.06
N ILE A 153 -7.94 -13.40 0.48
CA ILE A 153 -7.83 -13.99 -0.86
C ILE A 153 -8.52 -15.36 -0.90
N GLN A 154 -8.28 -16.22 0.09
CA GLN A 154 -8.88 -17.55 0.17
C GLN A 154 -10.40 -17.48 0.28
N GLY A 155 -10.92 -16.54 1.09
CA GLY A 155 -12.37 -16.28 1.19
C GLY A 155 -12.99 -15.88 -0.15
N LYS A 156 -12.30 -15.02 -0.94
CA LYS A 156 -12.75 -14.64 -2.30
C LYS A 156 -12.78 -15.84 -3.26
N ILE A 157 -11.80 -16.73 -3.20
CA ILE A 157 -11.77 -17.97 -3.99
C ILE A 157 -12.99 -18.86 -3.66
N ASP A 158 -13.29 -19.01 -2.37
CA ASP A 158 -14.37 -19.89 -1.92
C ASP A 158 -15.76 -19.35 -2.33
N LEU A 159 -15.94 -18.04 -2.32
CA LEU A 159 -17.15 -17.40 -2.85
C LEU A 159 -17.35 -17.71 -4.35
N LEU A 160 -16.29 -17.68 -5.14
CA LEU A 160 -16.35 -18.01 -6.57
C LEU A 160 -16.66 -19.49 -6.82
N LYS A 161 -16.10 -20.40 -6.02
CA LYS A 161 -16.41 -21.83 -6.08
C LYS A 161 -17.88 -22.11 -5.75
N LYS A 162 -18.42 -21.48 -4.70
CA LYS A 162 -19.85 -21.60 -4.31
C LYS A 162 -20.78 -21.13 -5.44
N LYS A 163 -20.49 -19.99 -6.08
CA LYS A 163 -21.26 -19.48 -7.24
C LYS A 163 -21.25 -20.43 -8.45
N ARG A 164 -20.14 -21.13 -8.71
CA ARG A 164 -20.06 -22.13 -9.80
C ARG A 164 -20.93 -23.35 -9.51
N LYS A 165 -20.95 -23.84 -8.26
CA LYS A 165 -21.78 -25.00 -7.85
C LYS A 165 -23.28 -24.69 -7.93
N SER A 166 -23.72 -23.52 -7.46
CA SER A 166 -25.15 -23.14 -7.52
C SER A 166 -25.68 -22.99 -8.95
N LYS A 167 -24.89 -22.40 -9.87
CA LYS A 167 -25.24 -22.29 -11.30
C LYS A 167 -25.32 -23.65 -12.02
N LYS A 168 -24.56 -24.65 -11.58
CA LYS A 168 -24.62 -26.00 -12.15
C LYS A 168 -25.92 -26.71 -11.75
N ASN A 169 -26.29 -26.64 -10.47
CA ASN A 169 -27.50 -27.25 -9.93
C ASN A 169 -28.79 -26.62 -10.50
N SER A 170 -28.80 -25.33 -10.85
CA SER A 170 -29.97 -24.69 -11.48
C SER A 170 -30.15 -25.07 -12.95
N LYS A 171 -29.05 -25.32 -13.68
CA LYS A 171 -29.08 -25.82 -15.07
C LYS A 171 -29.50 -27.29 -15.17
N GLU A 172 -29.20 -28.11 -14.17
CA GLU A 172 -29.66 -29.51 -14.11
C GLU A 172 -31.14 -29.62 -13.75
N LYS A 173 -31.71 -28.69 -12.97
CA LYS A 173 -33.15 -28.67 -12.62
C LYS A 173 -34.07 -28.08 -13.70
N SER A 174 -33.51 -27.47 -14.75
CA SER A 174 -34.25 -26.85 -15.86
C SER A 174 -34.20 -27.68 -17.16
N LYS A 175 -33.63 -28.89 -17.09
CA LYS A 175 -33.71 -29.94 -18.09
C LYS A 175 -34.61 -31.06 -17.56
#